data_AF-A0A2V8Z0L0-F1
#
_entry.id   AF-A0A2V8Z0L0-F1
#
_cell.length_a   1.000
_cell.length_b   1.000
_cell.length_c   1.000
_cell.angle_alpha   90.00
_cell.angle_beta   90.00
_cell.angle_gamma   90.00
#
_symmetry.space_group_name_H-M   'P 1'
#
loop_
_entity.id
_entity.type
_entity.pdbx_description
1 polymer ?
#
loop_
_entity_poly.entity_id
_entity_poly.type
_entity_poly.pdbx_seq_one_letter_code
_entity_poly.pdbx_strand_id
1 'polypeptide(L)'
;MIWAFAGPASKRQPGEAPKAWNHEGIKASFMGAQLREVDKTRASLILSYDLKNFTEADYRLPDSRNVVIMSRQKSDGSLSQEEPIRMSYPVFLPAGQHTHLGIEISQNFAWPREDSHHEERLKEFVRQRLAGVGGFVLFDEADHLQIELPAAWPELQEQDGRKAGG
;
A
#
# COMPACT_ATOMS: atom_id res chain seq x y z
N MET A 1 -18.79 47.96 46.12
CA MET A 1 -18.96 46.50 46.18
C MET A 1 -18.73 45.96 44.77
N ILE A 2 -17.56 45.36 44.49
CA ILE A 2 -17.33 44.59 43.25
C ILE A 2 -16.36 43.46 43.63
N TRP A 3 -16.84 42.22 43.58
CA TRP A 3 -16.03 41.02 43.75
C TRP A 3 -15.53 40.58 42.38
N ALA A 4 -14.23 40.32 42.24
CA ALA A 4 -13.67 39.64 41.07
C ALA A 4 -13.40 38.18 41.45
N PHE A 5 -14.15 37.26 40.86
CA PHE A 5 -13.90 35.83 40.99
C PHE A 5 -12.73 35.44 40.08
N ALA A 6 -11.59 35.08 40.67
CA ALA A 6 -10.56 34.34 39.97
C ALA A 6 -11.03 32.87 39.85
N GLY A 7 -11.45 32.47 38.65
CA GLY A 7 -11.70 31.06 38.34
C GLY A 7 -10.39 30.27 38.33
N PRO A 8 -10.38 29.00 38.75
CA PRO A 8 -9.16 28.21 38.78
C PRO A 8 -8.67 27.96 37.35
N ALA A 9 -7.37 28.17 37.13
CA ALA A 9 -6.70 27.79 35.90
C ALA A 9 -6.81 26.26 35.73
N SER A 10 -7.54 25.85 34.69
CA SER A 10 -7.65 24.45 34.29
C SER A 10 -6.27 23.92 33.93
N LYS A 11 -5.69 23.09 34.80
CA LYS A 11 -4.48 22.33 34.49
C LYS A 11 -4.82 21.38 33.33
N ARG A 12 -4.34 21.69 32.13
CA ARG A 12 -4.35 20.74 31.01
C ARG A 12 -3.56 19.51 31.47
N GLN A 13 -4.19 18.34 31.50
CA GLN A 13 -3.46 17.09 31.66
C GLN A 13 -2.38 17.01 30.56
N PRO A 14 -1.17 16.50 30.86
CA PRO A 14 -0.20 16.21 29.82
C PRO A 14 -0.88 15.25 28.84
N GLY A 15 -1.10 15.70 27.60
CA GLY A 15 -1.72 14.87 26.57
C GLY A 15 -0.92 13.59 26.41
N GLU A 16 -1.60 12.44 26.34
CA GLU A 16 -1.00 11.18 25.94
C GLU A 16 -0.11 11.41 24.71
N ALA A 17 1.11 10.85 24.77
CA ALA A 17 1.99 10.87 23.62
C ALA A 17 1.26 10.23 22.41
N PRO A 18 1.48 10.72 21.17
CA PRO A 18 0.88 10.11 19.99
C PRO A 18 1.14 8.61 20.00
N LYS A 19 0.09 7.81 19.85
CA LYS A 19 0.20 6.34 19.79
C LYS A 19 1.17 5.99 18.65
N ALA A 20 2.24 5.27 18.98
CA ALA A 20 3.16 4.77 17.98
C ALA A 20 2.42 3.88 16.99
N TRP A 21 2.83 3.93 15.72
CA TRP A 21 2.28 3.05 14.68
C TRP A 21 2.53 1.58 15.06
N ASN A 22 1.49 0.76 14.97
CA ASN A 22 1.63 -0.68 15.17
C ASN A 22 2.05 -1.34 13.85
N HIS A 23 3.18 -2.06 13.86
CA HIS A 23 3.75 -2.71 12.68
C HIS A 23 3.65 -4.25 12.71
N GLU A 24 3.24 -4.84 13.84
CA GLU A 24 3.36 -6.28 14.06
C GLU A 24 2.04 -7.04 13.98
N GLY A 25 0.91 -6.33 14.11
CA GLY A 25 -0.41 -6.96 14.17
C GLY A 25 -0.85 -7.63 12.86
N ILE A 26 -0.47 -7.06 11.71
CA ILE A 26 -0.88 -7.55 10.40
C ILE A 26 0.32 -7.60 9.46
N LYS A 27 0.51 -8.74 8.79
CA LYS A 27 1.60 -8.91 7.81
C LYS A 27 1.03 -9.26 6.45
N ALA A 28 1.69 -8.77 5.40
CA ALA A 28 1.32 -9.08 4.03
C ALA A 28 2.35 -9.99 3.35
N SER A 29 1.87 -10.86 2.47
CA SER A 29 2.68 -11.62 1.52
C SER A 29 2.23 -11.31 0.10
N PHE A 30 3.17 -10.98 -0.78
CA PHE A 30 2.83 -10.71 -2.18
C PHE A 30 2.33 -11.99 -2.87
N MET A 31 1.24 -11.87 -3.64
CA MET A 31 0.63 -12.97 -4.38
C MET A 31 0.80 -12.85 -5.89
N GLY A 32 0.76 -11.64 -6.43
CA GLY A 32 0.84 -11.44 -7.88
C GLY A 32 0.44 -10.04 -8.33
N ALA A 33 0.69 -9.78 -9.61
CA ALA A 33 0.33 -8.54 -10.29
C ALA A 33 -0.59 -8.85 -11.49
N GLN A 34 -1.56 -7.99 -11.73
CA GLN A 34 -2.45 -8.07 -12.89
C GLN A 34 -2.66 -6.68 -13.47
N LEU A 35 -2.50 -6.53 -14.80
CA LEU A 35 -2.93 -5.33 -15.49
C LEU A 35 -4.35 -5.53 -16.02
N ARG A 36 -5.20 -4.52 -15.80
CA ARG A 36 -6.58 -4.50 -16.27
C ARG A 36 -6.79 -3.32 -17.21
N GLU A 37 -7.36 -3.55 -18.38
CA GLU A 37 -7.86 -2.48 -19.24
C GLU A 37 -9.06 -1.81 -18.56
N VAL A 38 -8.93 -0.50 -18.31
CA VAL A 38 -10.05 0.34 -17.85
C VAL A 38 -10.77 0.92 -19.06
N ASP A 39 -9.99 1.44 -20.00
CA ASP A 39 -10.42 1.86 -21.33
C ASP A 39 -9.21 1.89 -22.29
N LYS A 40 -9.46 2.30 -23.54
CA LYS A 40 -8.45 2.36 -24.61
C LYS A 40 -7.20 3.19 -24.30
N THR A 41 -7.25 4.04 -23.28
CA THR A 41 -6.19 4.98 -22.88
C THR A 41 -5.70 4.77 -21.45
N ARG A 42 -6.37 3.93 -20.67
CA ARG A 42 -6.08 3.73 -19.25
C ARG A 42 -6.03 2.25 -18.90
N ALA A 43 -5.07 1.93 -18.05
CA ALA A 43 -4.96 0.63 -17.41
C ALA A 43 -4.82 0.81 -15.90
N SER A 44 -5.17 -0.25 -15.17
CA SER A 44 -4.94 -0.35 -13.74
C SER A 44 -4.04 -1.52 -13.47
N LEU A 45 -2.91 -1.27 -12.80
CA LEU A 45 -2.07 -2.32 -12.23
C LEU A 45 -2.61 -2.66 -10.85
N ILE A 46 -3.07 -3.90 -10.70
CA ILE A 46 -3.55 -4.47 -9.45
C ILE A 46 -2.42 -5.32 -8.87
N LEU A 47 -2.02 -5.00 -7.64
CA LEU A 47 -1.07 -5.80 -6.87
C LEU A 47 -1.83 -6.50 -5.75
N SER A 48 -1.74 -7.82 -5.72
CA SER A 48 -2.49 -8.68 -4.81
C SER A 48 -1.59 -9.18 -3.69
N TYR A 49 -2.13 -9.16 -2.47
CA TYR A 49 -1.47 -9.56 -1.25
C TYR A 49 -2.36 -10.47 -0.42
N ASP A 50 -1.76 -11.45 0.25
CA ASP A 50 -2.38 -12.19 1.35
C ASP A 50 -2.04 -11.45 2.65
N LEU A 51 -3.05 -10.94 3.35
CA LEU A 51 -2.90 -10.31 4.65
C LEU A 51 -3.22 -11.32 5.74
N LYS A 52 -2.37 -11.41 6.76
CA LYS A 52 -2.59 -12.24 7.93
C LYS A 52 -2.63 -11.40 9.20
N ASN A 53 -3.71 -11.57 9.98
CA ASN A 53 -3.89 -10.90 11.27
C ASN A 53 -3.42 -11.80 12.40
N PHE A 54 -2.44 -11.32 13.15
CA PHE A 54 -1.83 -12.00 14.29
C PHE A 54 -2.39 -11.51 15.63
N THR A 55 -3.35 -10.59 15.60
CA THR A 55 -4.01 -10.07 16.80
C THR A 55 -5.22 -10.91 17.18
N GLU A 56 -5.73 -10.67 18.39
CA GLU A 56 -6.95 -11.28 18.92
C GLU A 56 -8.22 -10.50 18.54
N ALA A 57 -8.09 -9.41 17.78
CA ALA A 57 -9.19 -8.54 17.38
C ALA A 57 -9.42 -8.59 15.86
N ASP A 58 -10.68 -8.49 15.47
CA ASP A 58 -11.03 -8.32 14.07
C ASP A 58 -10.57 -6.95 13.56
N TYR A 59 -10.17 -6.90 12.30
CA TYR A 59 -9.69 -5.68 11.65
C TYR A 59 -10.47 -5.35 10.39
N ARG A 60 -10.66 -4.06 10.10
CA ARG A 60 -11.42 -3.56 8.95
C ARG A 60 -10.66 -2.43 8.27
N LEU A 61 -10.35 -2.60 6.99
CA LEU A 61 -9.84 -1.55 6.13
C LEU A 61 -10.99 -0.95 5.31
N PRO A 62 -11.45 0.28 5.65
CA PRO A 62 -12.51 0.96 4.91
C PRO A 62 -11.96 1.57 3.61
N ASP A 63 -12.83 1.72 2.63
CA ASP A 63 -12.48 1.89 1.21
C ASP A 63 -11.74 3.18 0.80
N SER A 64 -11.29 4.07 1.72
CA SER A 64 -10.33 5.16 1.38
C SER A 64 -10.04 6.21 2.44
N ARG A 65 -11.03 6.67 3.23
CA ARG A 65 -10.91 7.99 3.89
C ARG A 65 -9.82 8.11 4.95
N ASN A 66 -9.44 7.01 5.58
CA ASN A 66 -8.43 6.96 6.62
C ASN A 66 -7.25 6.07 6.22
N VAL A 67 -7.16 5.71 4.93
CA VAL A 67 -6.16 4.78 4.42
C VAL A 67 -5.25 5.52 3.45
N VAL A 68 -3.97 5.59 3.78
CA VAL A 68 -2.94 6.18 2.94
C VAL A 68 -1.99 5.07 2.49
N ILE A 69 -1.78 4.93 1.19
CA ILE A 69 -0.83 3.97 0.63
C ILE A 69 0.33 4.76 0.02
N MET A 70 1.55 4.45 0.45
CA MET A 70 2.77 5.07 -0.05
C MET A 70 3.67 4.03 -0.69
N SER A 71 4.41 4.43 -1.72
CA SER A 71 5.48 3.61 -2.28
C SER A 71 6.75 3.78 -1.45
N ARG A 72 7.44 2.68 -1.17
CA ARG A 72 8.78 2.69 -0.58
C ARG A 72 9.80 2.69 -1.71
N GLN A 73 10.61 3.74 -1.80
CA GLN A 73 11.64 3.85 -2.83
C GLN A 73 12.77 2.85 -2.57
N LYS A 74 13.20 2.12 -3.61
CA LYS A 74 14.27 1.12 -3.51
C LYS A 74 15.64 1.77 -3.29
N SER A 75 15.83 3.03 -3.72
CA SER A 75 17.12 3.73 -3.65
C SER A 75 17.55 4.10 -2.24
N ASP A 76 16.63 4.58 -1.42
CA ASP A 76 16.93 5.16 -0.10
C ASP A 76 15.92 4.75 0.99
N GLY A 77 14.90 3.96 0.65
CA GLY A 77 13.86 3.53 1.58
C GLY A 77 12.82 4.61 1.93
N SER A 78 12.89 5.79 1.32
CA SER A 78 11.95 6.89 1.54
C SER A 78 10.53 6.51 1.12
N LEU A 79 9.53 7.15 1.74
CA LEU A 79 8.12 6.97 1.40
C LEU A 79 7.69 8.08 0.44
N SER A 80 7.12 7.70 -0.71
CA SER A 80 6.58 8.62 -1.72
C SER A 80 5.08 8.40 -1.91
N GLN A 81 4.36 9.52 -2.04
CA GLN A 81 2.92 9.57 -2.31
C GLN A 81 2.62 10.29 -3.63
N GLU A 82 3.59 10.31 -4.56
CA GLU A 82 3.43 10.99 -5.86
C GLU A 82 2.27 10.44 -6.70
N GLU A 83 1.84 9.21 -6.42
CA GLU A 83 0.87 8.49 -7.23
C GLU A 83 -0.39 8.16 -6.44
N PRO A 84 -1.58 8.27 -7.06
CA PRO A 84 -2.82 7.88 -6.43
C PRO A 84 -2.93 6.36 -6.40
N ILE A 85 -2.47 5.76 -5.30
CA ILE A 85 -2.61 4.34 -5.00
C ILE A 85 -3.81 4.17 -4.06
N ARG A 86 -4.71 3.27 -4.40
CA ARG A 86 -5.92 3.00 -3.60
C ARG A 86 -6.11 1.51 -3.38
N MET A 87 -6.93 1.15 -2.40
CA MET A 87 -7.41 -0.22 -2.30
C MET A 87 -8.39 -0.51 -3.43
N SER A 88 -8.40 -1.75 -3.91
CA SER A 88 -9.33 -2.22 -4.93
C SER A 88 -10.74 -2.48 -4.36
N TYR A 89 -10.83 -2.75 -3.06
CA TYR A 89 -12.07 -3.03 -2.32
C TYR A 89 -11.80 -2.94 -0.80
N PRO A 90 -12.85 -2.77 0.03
CA PRO A 90 -12.69 -2.78 1.48
C PRO A 90 -12.39 -4.20 1.97
N VAL A 91 -11.59 -4.31 3.03
CA VAL A 91 -11.15 -5.59 3.57
C VAL A 91 -11.67 -5.79 5.00
N PHE A 92 -12.28 -6.94 5.26
CA PHE A 92 -12.52 -7.44 6.61
C PHE A 92 -11.57 -8.60 6.88
N LEU A 93 -10.81 -8.49 7.96
CA LEU A 93 -9.78 -9.44 8.34
C LEU A 93 -9.99 -9.92 9.78
N PRO A 94 -10.64 -11.08 9.97
CA PRO A 94 -10.91 -11.62 11.29
C PRO A 94 -9.63 -11.92 12.09
N ALA A 95 -9.76 -11.92 13.42
CA ALA A 95 -8.67 -12.30 14.33
C ALA A 95 -8.07 -13.67 13.97
N GLY A 96 -6.73 -13.75 13.91
CA GLY A 96 -6.01 -14.99 13.60
C GLY A 96 -6.16 -15.54 12.17
N GLN A 97 -6.93 -14.87 11.30
CA GLN A 97 -7.21 -15.33 9.94
C GLN A 97 -6.35 -14.60 8.90
N HIS A 98 -6.54 -14.99 7.65
CA HIS A 98 -5.96 -14.31 6.50
C HIS A 98 -7.02 -13.96 5.45
N THR A 99 -6.73 -12.98 4.60
CA THR A 99 -7.63 -12.51 3.54
C THR A 99 -6.84 -11.87 2.40
N HIS A 100 -7.48 -11.65 1.26
CA HIS A 100 -6.85 -10.99 0.12
C HIS A 100 -7.03 -9.47 0.18
N LEU A 101 -5.96 -8.75 -0.13
CA LEU A 101 -5.96 -7.32 -0.39
C LEU A 101 -5.50 -7.09 -1.84
N GLY A 102 -6.21 -6.25 -2.57
CA GLY A 102 -5.73 -5.66 -3.81
C GLY A 102 -5.45 -4.18 -3.61
N ILE A 103 -4.29 -3.70 -4.08
CA ILE A 103 -4.05 -2.26 -4.29
C ILE A 103 -4.02 -1.97 -5.79
N GLU A 104 -4.59 -0.84 -6.18
CA GLU A 104 -4.76 -0.41 -7.56
C GLU A 104 -3.93 0.85 -7.82
N ILE A 105 -3.14 0.80 -8.89
CA ILE A 105 -2.39 1.92 -9.43
C ILE A 105 -2.96 2.22 -10.81
N SER A 106 -3.74 3.30 -10.93
CA SER A 106 -4.30 3.74 -12.20
C SER A 106 -3.28 4.54 -13.00
N GLN A 107 -3.19 4.27 -14.29
CA GLN A 107 -2.26 4.97 -15.18
C GLN A 107 -2.74 5.04 -16.62
N ASN A 108 -2.14 5.97 -17.36
CA ASN A 108 -2.32 6.03 -18.79
C ASN A 108 -1.56 4.87 -19.44
N PHE A 109 -2.24 4.13 -20.31
CA PHE A 109 -1.66 3.01 -21.03
C PHE A 109 -2.26 2.94 -22.42
N ALA A 110 -1.41 2.98 -23.43
CA ALA A 110 -1.83 2.80 -24.82
C ALA A 110 -1.85 1.30 -25.12
N TRP A 111 -3.04 0.70 -25.07
CA TRP A 111 -3.20 -0.71 -25.37
C TRP A 111 -2.73 -1.01 -26.80
N PRO A 112 -1.87 -2.04 -26.98
CA PRO A 112 -1.47 -2.47 -28.32
C PRO A 112 -2.72 -2.88 -29.10
N ARG A 113 -2.81 -2.47 -30.36
CA ARG A 113 -3.82 -3.01 -31.28
C ARG A 113 -3.38 -4.44 -31.60
N GLU A 114 -4.15 -5.44 -31.15
CA GLU A 114 -4.00 -6.88 -31.44
C GLU A 114 -2.71 -7.23 -32.19
N ASP A 115 -1.58 -7.17 -31.48
CA ASP A 115 -0.26 -7.53 -32.00
C ASP A 115 0.34 -8.64 -31.13
N SER A 116 1.19 -9.47 -31.73
CA SER A 116 1.83 -10.62 -31.08
C SER A 116 2.82 -10.23 -29.96
N HIS A 117 2.97 -8.94 -29.65
CA HIS A 117 3.92 -8.41 -28.67
C HIS A 117 3.23 -7.80 -27.44
N HIS A 118 1.93 -8.09 -27.27
CA HIS A 118 1.13 -7.60 -26.16
C HIS A 118 1.73 -7.96 -24.79
N GLU A 119 2.15 -9.22 -24.62
CA GLU A 119 2.73 -9.71 -23.36
C GLU A 119 4.07 -9.05 -23.02
N GLU A 120 4.98 -8.89 -23.98
CA GLU A 120 6.26 -8.18 -23.75
C GLU A 120 6.03 -6.72 -23.33
N ARG A 121 5.12 -6.00 -23.98
CA ARG A 121 4.83 -4.60 -23.63
C ARG A 121 4.20 -4.48 -22.25
N LEU A 122 3.36 -5.45 -21.87
CA LEU A 122 2.80 -5.55 -20.54
C LEU A 122 3.89 -5.78 -19.48
N LYS A 123 4.80 -6.73 -19.71
CA LYS A 123 5.93 -6.98 -18.80
C LYS A 123 6.82 -5.74 -18.67
N GLU A 124 7.16 -5.10 -19.78
CA GLU A 124 7.97 -3.88 -19.77
C GLU A 124 7.27 -2.75 -19.00
N PHE A 125 5.95 -2.64 -19.15
CA PHE A 125 5.16 -1.67 -18.43
C PHE A 125 5.22 -1.89 -16.90
N VAL A 126 4.96 -3.11 -16.46
CA VAL A 126 5.08 -3.49 -15.03
C VAL A 126 6.50 -3.26 -14.54
N ARG A 127 7.50 -3.59 -15.36
CA ARG A 127 8.92 -3.42 -15.05
C ARG A 127 9.27 -1.96 -14.80
N GLN A 128 8.94 -1.07 -15.73
CA GLN A 128 9.18 0.38 -15.60
C GLN A 128 8.50 0.94 -14.36
N ARG A 129 7.30 0.45 -14.07
CA ARG A 129 6.52 0.92 -12.93
C ARG A 129 7.12 0.51 -11.58
N LEU A 130 7.55 -0.73 -11.46
CA LEU A 130 7.96 -1.31 -10.17
C LEU A 130 9.48 -1.32 -9.97
N ALA A 131 10.28 -0.99 -10.98
CA ALA A 131 11.75 -1.01 -10.91
C ALA A 131 12.32 -0.17 -9.76
N GLY A 132 11.72 1.01 -9.51
CA GLY A 132 12.11 1.91 -8.43
C GLY A 132 11.45 1.62 -7.08
N VAL A 133 10.50 0.67 -7.03
CA VAL A 133 9.62 0.47 -5.88
C VAL A 133 10.06 -0.78 -5.10
N GLY A 134 10.55 -0.56 -3.88
CA GLY A 134 10.95 -1.61 -2.93
C GLY A 134 9.77 -2.25 -2.18
N GLY A 135 8.56 -1.72 -2.35
CA GLY A 135 7.33 -2.20 -1.74
C GLY A 135 6.35 -1.05 -1.54
N PHE A 136 5.24 -1.33 -0.89
CA PHE A 136 4.28 -0.32 -0.49
C PHE A 136 4.06 -0.37 1.02
N VAL A 137 3.55 0.72 1.58
CA VAL A 137 3.18 0.79 2.99
C VAL A 137 1.77 1.34 3.04
N LEU A 138 0.88 0.60 3.70
CA LEU A 138 -0.47 1.04 3.99
C LEU A 138 -0.51 1.57 5.43
N PHE A 139 -1.00 2.78 5.58
CA PHE A 139 -1.28 3.43 6.86
C PHE A 139 -2.78 3.52 7.05
N ASP A 140 -3.27 2.97 8.16
CA ASP A 140 -4.62 3.22 8.65
C ASP A 140 -4.55 4.23 9.80
N GLU A 141 -4.92 5.47 9.49
CA GLU A 141 -4.88 6.60 10.42
C GLU A 141 -5.87 6.44 11.57
N ALA A 142 -6.97 5.69 11.39
CA ALA A 142 -7.98 5.52 12.43
C ALA A 142 -7.46 4.61 13.55
N ASP A 143 -6.84 3.49 13.18
CA ASP A 143 -6.36 2.49 14.13
C ASP A 143 -4.88 2.68 14.52
N HIS A 144 -4.18 3.63 13.88
CA HIS A 144 -2.72 3.84 13.97
C HIS A 144 -1.95 2.55 13.62
N LEU A 145 -2.35 1.89 12.52
CA LEU A 145 -1.74 0.66 12.03
C LEU A 145 -0.94 0.91 10.75
N GLN A 146 0.26 0.34 10.70
CA GLN A 146 1.10 0.32 9.50
C GLN A 146 1.25 -1.12 9.01
N ILE A 147 0.95 -1.36 7.74
CA ILE A 147 1.10 -2.66 7.09
C ILE A 147 2.13 -2.54 5.97
N GLU A 148 3.23 -3.27 6.10
CA GLU A 148 4.22 -3.40 5.02
C GLU A 148 3.67 -4.34 3.95
N LEU A 149 3.69 -3.90 2.69
CA LEU A 149 3.29 -4.64 1.50
C LEU A 149 4.56 -4.93 0.67
N PRO A 150 5.21 -6.08 0.88
CA PRO A 150 6.55 -6.33 0.36
C PRO A 150 6.55 -6.46 -1.17
N ALA A 151 7.67 -6.05 -1.79
CA ALA A 151 7.95 -6.34 -3.19
C ALA A 151 8.44 -7.79 -3.38
N ALA A 152 7.85 -8.53 -4.31
CA ALA A 152 8.39 -9.82 -4.77
C ALA A 152 8.28 -10.02 -6.28
N TRP A 153 8.08 -8.92 -7.03
CA TRP A 153 7.81 -8.80 -8.47
C TRP A 153 8.52 -9.88 -9.33
N PRO A 154 7.85 -10.99 -9.67
CA PRO A 154 8.46 -12.05 -10.48
C PRO A 154 8.95 -11.53 -11.84
N GLU A 155 8.23 -10.55 -12.40
CA GLU A 155 8.52 -9.91 -13.68
C GLU A 155 9.87 -9.17 -13.69
N LEU A 156 10.41 -8.82 -12.52
CA LEU A 156 11.72 -8.18 -12.38
C LEU A 156 12.87 -9.19 -12.17
N GLN A 157 12.58 -10.43 -11.79
CA GLN A 157 13.60 -11.40 -11.38
C GLN A 157 14.34 -12.06 -12.57
N GLU A 158 13.80 -11.98 -13.79
CA GLU A 158 14.39 -12.62 -14.98
C GLU A 158 15.71 -11.99 -15.47
N GLN A 159 16.11 -10.80 -15.00
CA GLN A 159 17.35 -10.12 -15.46
C GLN A 159 18.54 -10.18 -14.48
N ASP A 160 18.32 -10.37 -13.18
CA ASP A 160 19.43 -10.40 -12.21
C ASP A 160 20.25 -11.71 -12.29
N GLY A 161 19.70 -12.76 -12.91
CA GLY A 161 20.41 -14.04 -13.13
C GLY A 161 21.43 -14.04 -14.27
N ARG A 162 21.49 -13.01 -15.13
CA ARG A 162 22.41 -12.95 -16.29
C ARG A 162 23.74 -12.23 -16.03
N LYS A 163 23.97 -11.70 -14.82
CA LYS A 163 25.22 -10.99 -14.46
C LYS A 163 26.20 -11.77 -13.56
N ALA A 164 26.00 -13.07 -13.36
CA ALA A 164 26.93 -13.93 -12.62
C ALA A 164 27.62 -14.95 -13.54
N GLY A 165 28.40 -14.47 -14.51
CA GLY A 165 29.13 -15.32 -15.43
C GLY A 165 29.91 -14.50 -16.46
N GLY A 166 30.98 -13.87 -16.02
CA GLY A 166 32.00 -13.20 -16.84
C GLY A 166 33.36 -13.40 -16.21
#